data_AF-G9KWC1-F1
#
_entry.id   AF-G9KWC1-F1
#
_cell.length_a   1.000
_cell.length_b   1.000
_cell.length_c   1.000
_cell.angle_alpha   90.00
_cell.angle_beta   90.00
_cell.angle_gamma   90.00
#
_symmetry.space_group_name_H-M   'P 1'
#
loop_
_entity.id
_entity.type
_entity.pdbx_description
1 polymer ?
#
loop_
_entity_poly.entity_id
_entity_poly.type
_entity_poly.pdbx_seq_one_letter_code
_entity_poly.pdbx_strand_id
1 'polypeptide(L)'
;MAWVLKMDEVIESGLVHDFDASLSGIGQELGAGAYSMSDVLALPIFKQEDSSLPLDGETKHPPFQYVMCAATSPAVKLHDETLTYLNQGQSYEIRMLDNRKMGDMPEITGKLVKSIIRVVFHDRRLQYTEHQQLEGWKWNRPGDRLLDLDIPMSVGIIDTRTNPSQLNAVEFLWDPAKRTSAFIQVHCISTEFTPRKHGGEKGVPFRIQVDTFKQNENGEYTDHLHSASCQIKVFKPKGADRKQKTDREKMEKRTAHEKEKYQPSYDTTILT
;
A
#
# COMPACT_ATOMS: atom_id res chain seq x y z
N MET A 1 31.99 37.16 32.21
CA MET A 1 33.37 37.70 32.19
C MET A 1 34.18 36.82 31.27
N ALA A 2 34.64 37.43 30.19
CA ALA A 2 35.15 36.79 28.98
C ALA A 2 36.55 36.17 29.18
N TRP A 3 36.81 35.08 28.45
CA TRP A 3 38.17 34.64 28.14
C TRP A 3 38.34 34.68 26.63
N VAL A 4 39.24 35.56 26.19
CA VAL A 4 39.81 35.62 24.85
C VAL A 4 41.20 35.03 24.96
N LEU A 5 41.51 33.98 24.19
CA LEU A 5 42.88 33.72 23.76
C LEU A 5 42.90 33.28 22.28
N LYS A 6 43.58 34.16 21.56
CA LYS A 6 44.07 34.23 20.18
C LYS A 6 44.71 32.93 19.67
N MET A 7 44.43 32.56 18.42
CA MET A 7 45.28 31.68 17.61
C MET A 7 45.85 32.50 16.44
N ASP A 8 47.15 32.34 16.24
CA ASP A 8 47.95 32.98 15.18
C ASP A 8 47.86 32.25 13.84
N GLU A 9 48.32 32.99 12.85
CA GLU A 9 48.26 32.93 11.39
C GLU A 9 49.15 31.88 10.67
N VAL A 10 48.64 31.43 9.51
CA VAL A 10 49.27 31.33 8.15
C VAL A 10 50.35 30.22 7.96
N ILE A 11 50.28 29.37 6.91
CA ILE A 11 50.92 29.58 5.59
C ILE A 11 50.54 28.44 4.59
N GLU A 12 50.28 28.87 3.34
CA GLU A 12 50.45 28.28 1.97
C GLU A 12 49.75 26.95 1.55
N SER A 13 48.94 26.96 0.49
CA SER A 13 49.26 26.97 -0.98
C SER A 13 49.83 25.62 -1.47
N GLY A 14 49.40 24.98 -2.54
CA GLY A 14 48.49 25.33 -3.62
C GLY A 14 48.41 24.16 -4.64
N LEU A 15 47.98 24.49 -5.86
CA LEU A 15 48.07 23.76 -7.13
C LEU A 15 46.93 22.78 -7.50
N VAL A 16 45.93 23.40 -8.15
CA VAL A 16 45.23 22.92 -9.34
C VAL A 16 46.20 22.78 -10.52
N HIS A 17 46.11 21.67 -11.27
CA HIS A 17 46.15 21.54 -12.74
C HIS A 17 46.42 20.07 -13.13
N ASP A 18 45.53 19.46 -13.92
CA ASP A 18 45.87 18.82 -15.21
C ASP A 18 44.71 17.97 -15.74
N PHE A 19 44.09 18.52 -16.78
CA PHE A 19 43.14 17.90 -17.69
C PHE A 19 43.86 17.81 -19.04
N ASP A 20 43.63 16.70 -19.74
CA ASP A 20 43.91 16.46 -21.17
C ASP A 20 45.29 15.91 -21.57
N ALA A 21 45.32 14.63 -21.97
CA ALA A 21 46.14 14.08 -23.06
C ALA A 21 46.01 12.54 -23.12
N SER A 22 45.32 12.01 -24.14
CA SER A 22 45.83 10.91 -24.98
C SER A 22 44.80 10.49 -26.04
N LEU A 23 44.78 11.22 -27.15
CA LEU A 23 44.29 10.74 -28.44
C LEU A 23 45.33 11.16 -29.48
N SER A 24 46.14 10.22 -29.97
CA SER A 24 46.62 10.18 -31.37
C SER A 24 47.67 9.09 -31.61
N GLY A 25 47.48 8.41 -32.75
CA GLY A 25 48.46 7.60 -33.45
C GLY A 25 48.15 6.11 -33.39
N ILE A 26 48.07 5.33 -34.46
CA ILE A 26 48.48 5.37 -35.88
C ILE A 26 47.75 4.12 -36.45
N GLY A 27 47.07 4.05 -37.60
CA GLY A 27 47.39 4.52 -38.96
C GLY A 27 47.79 3.33 -39.84
N GLN A 28 47.03 3.06 -40.92
CA GLN A 28 47.38 2.30 -42.16
C GLN A 28 47.23 0.75 -42.16
N GLU A 29 46.76 0.04 -43.20
CA GLU A 29 45.79 0.20 -44.31
C GLU A 29 45.59 -1.21 -44.95
N LEU A 30 44.55 -1.34 -45.80
CA LEU A 30 44.32 -2.32 -46.89
C LEU A 30 43.43 -3.56 -46.63
N GLY A 31 42.29 -3.57 -47.34
CA GLY A 31 41.51 -4.77 -47.64
C GLY A 31 40.05 -4.47 -47.93
N ALA A 32 39.73 -3.99 -49.13
CA ALA A 32 38.35 -3.89 -49.62
C ALA A 32 37.72 -5.29 -49.71
N GLY A 33 36.80 -5.59 -48.78
CA GLY A 33 35.90 -6.72 -48.84
C GLY A 33 34.54 -6.25 -48.35
N ALA A 34 33.52 -6.34 -49.20
CA ALA A 34 32.15 -5.98 -48.84
C ALA A 34 31.68 -6.86 -47.68
N TYR A 35 31.47 -6.28 -46.50
CA TYR A 35 30.89 -6.96 -45.36
C TYR A 35 29.38 -7.06 -45.57
N SER A 36 28.90 -8.26 -45.90
CA SER A 36 27.46 -8.57 -45.89
C SER A 36 27.02 -8.76 -44.44
N MET A 37 26.07 -7.95 -43.97
CA MET A 37 25.50 -8.07 -42.62
C MET A 37 24.66 -9.35 -42.40
N SER A 38 24.57 -10.24 -43.38
CA SER A 38 23.88 -11.53 -43.28
C SER A 38 24.59 -12.54 -42.38
N ASP A 39 25.92 -12.45 -42.23
CA ASP A 39 26.72 -13.55 -41.68
C ASP A 39 26.96 -13.45 -40.16
N VAL A 40 26.57 -12.33 -39.53
CA VAL A 40 26.58 -12.17 -38.06
C VAL A 40 25.36 -12.85 -37.41
N LEU A 41 24.32 -13.15 -38.18
CA LEU A 41 23.10 -13.81 -37.69
C LEU A 41 23.21 -15.34 -37.60
N ALA A 42 24.31 -15.93 -38.07
CA ALA A 42 24.51 -17.39 -38.10
C ALA A 42 25.27 -17.95 -36.87
N LEU A 43 25.42 -17.17 -35.79
CA LEU A 43 25.95 -17.70 -34.53
C LEU A 43 24.93 -18.67 -33.90
N PRO A 44 25.35 -19.87 -33.42
CA PRO A 44 24.46 -20.87 -32.82
C PRO A 44 23.84 -20.47 -31.46
N ILE A 45 23.89 -19.19 -31.09
CA ILE A 45 23.24 -18.64 -29.88
C ILE A 45 21.71 -18.60 -30.03
N PHE A 46 21.17 -18.72 -31.25
CA PHE A 46 19.73 -18.81 -31.52
C PHE A 46 19.24 -20.23 -31.79
N LYS A 47 19.87 -21.26 -31.22
CA LYS A 47 19.21 -22.57 -31.09
C LYS A 47 18.28 -22.53 -29.88
N GLN A 48 17.06 -22.12 -30.19
CA GLN A 48 15.79 -22.47 -29.55
C GLN A 48 15.91 -23.83 -28.84
N GLU A 49 16.13 -23.77 -27.53
CA GLU A 49 15.91 -24.88 -26.62
C GLU A 49 14.52 -24.69 -26.06
N ASP A 50 13.68 -25.71 -26.24
CA ASP A 50 12.27 -25.78 -25.86
C ASP A 50 12.09 -25.48 -24.37
N SER A 51 11.98 -24.20 -24.05
CA SER A 51 11.41 -23.75 -22.81
C SER A 51 9.91 -23.75 -23.03
N SER A 52 9.26 -24.82 -22.57
CA SER A 52 7.82 -24.86 -22.30
C SER A 52 7.49 -23.88 -21.18
N LEU A 53 7.72 -22.60 -21.43
CA LEU A 53 7.21 -21.51 -20.63
C LEU A 53 5.70 -21.51 -20.86
N PRO A 54 4.87 -21.64 -19.82
CA PRO A 54 3.46 -21.37 -20.01
C PRO A 54 3.36 -19.90 -20.44
N LEU A 55 2.83 -19.67 -21.64
CA LEU A 55 2.42 -18.34 -22.10
C LEU A 55 1.20 -17.79 -21.33
N ASP A 56 0.79 -18.45 -20.24
CA ASP A 56 -0.30 -18.04 -19.35
C ASP A 56 0.25 -17.30 -18.13
N GLY A 57 0.71 -16.09 -18.40
CA GLY A 57 0.91 -15.06 -17.39
C GLY A 57 -0.18 -14.00 -17.45
N GLU A 58 -1.42 -14.33 -17.85
CA GLU A 58 -2.55 -13.48 -17.44
C GLU A 58 -2.58 -13.53 -15.91
N THR A 59 -1.94 -12.57 -15.25
CA THR A 59 -2.30 -12.21 -13.88
C THR A 59 -3.77 -11.85 -13.95
N LYS A 60 -4.66 -12.83 -13.71
CA LYS A 60 -6.09 -12.63 -13.68
C LYS A 60 -6.35 -11.60 -12.60
N HIS A 61 -6.54 -10.36 -13.01
CA HIS A 61 -6.91 -9.31 -12.09
C HIS A 61 -8.22 -9.74 -11.42
N PRO A 62 -8.34 -9.59 -10.09
CA PRO A 62 -9.57 -9.93 -9.42
C PRO A 62 -10.70 -9.10 -10.02
N PRO A 63 -11.94 -9.63 -10.06
CA PRO A 63 -13.07 -8.95 -10.68
C PRO A 63 -13.35 -7.59 -10.03
N PHE A 64 -13.03 -7.47 -8.74
CA PHE A 64 -13.08 -6.21 -8.01
C PHE A 64 -11.69 -5.86 -7.48
N GLN A 65 -11.38 -4.58 -7.44
CA GLN A 65 -10.17 -4.07 -6.82
C GLN A 65 -10.51 -2.89 -5.92
N TYR A 66 -9.89 -2.83 -4.75
CA TYR A 66 -10.05 -1.72 -3.83
C TYR A 66 -8.70 -1.06 -3.59
N VAL A 67 -8.67 0.26 -3.73
CA VAL A 67 -7.42 1.03 -3.60
C VAL A 67 -7.61 2.11 -2.56
N MET A 68 -6.88 2.00 -1.46
CA MET A 68 -6.81 3.04 -0.45
C MET A 68 -5.81 4.11 -0.88
N CYS A 69 -6.25 5.37 -0.93
CA CYS A 69 -5.41 6.52 -1.27
C CYS A 69 -4.56 6.95 -0.06
N ALA A 70 -3.73 6.03 0.41
CA ALA A 70 -2.75 6.24 1.47
C ALA A 70 -1.48 5.45 1.17
N ALA A 71 -0.33 6.05 1.47
CA ALA A 71 0.97 5.50 1.11
C ALA A 71 1.33 4.26 1.96
N THR A 72 1.95 3.27 1.33
CA THR A 72 2.49 2.11 2.05
C THR A 72 3.77 2.49 2.81
N SER A 73 4.00 1.80 3.92
CA SER A 73 5.18 2.00 4.75
C SER A 73 6.45 1.53 4.03
N PRO A 74 7.52 2.33 4.00
CA PRO A 74 8.81 1.93 3.43
C PRO A 74 9.58 0.96 4.34
N ALA A 75 9.09 0.68 5.55
CA ALA A 75 9.77 -0.12 6.55
C ALA A 75 9.26 -1.58 6.62
N VAL A 76 8.57 -2.05 5.58
CA VAL A 76 8.05 -3.42 5.45
C VAL A 76 9.07 -4.30 4.72
N LYS A 77 9.30 -5.53 5.19
CA LYS A 77 10.24 -6.46 4.55
C LYS A 77 9.66 -7.06 3.28
N LEU A 78 10.51 -7.50 2.34
CA LEU A 78 10.11 -8.01 1.02
C LEU A 78 9.02 -9.11 1.05
N HIS A 79 9.03 -9.97 2.06
CA HIS A 79 8.10 -11.11 2.18
C HIS A 79 6.97 -10.89 3.17
N ASP A 80 6.92 -9.72 3.82
CA ASP A 80 5.82 -9.37 4.71
C ASP A 80 4.67 -8.77 3.89
N GLU A 81 3.48 -8.69 4.45
CA GLU A 81 2.38 -7.98 3.79
C GLU A 81 2.59 -6.45 3.90
N THR A 82 2.14 -5.70 2.90
CA THR A 82 2.18 -4.23 2.94
C THR A 82 1.44 -3.69 4.17
N LEU A 83 1.95 -2.58 4.72
CA LEU A 83 1.41 -1.94 5.92
C LEU A 83 1.22 -0.46 5.67
N THR A 84 0.06 0.08 6.05
CA THR A 84 -0.29 1.48 5.82
C THR A 84 -0.54 2.20 7.13
N TYR A 85 0.00 3.41 7.27
CA TYR A 85 -0.12 4.20 8.49
C TYR A 85 -1.29 5.18 8.38
N LEU A 86 -2.24 5.09 9.31
CA LEU A 86 -3.41 5.96 9.35
C LEU A 86 -3.42 6.82 10.62
N ASN A 87 -3.99 8.01 10.54
CA ASN A 87 -4.25 8.87 11.67
C ASN A 87 -5.68 8.67 12.17
N GLN A 88 -5.83 8.62 13.49
CA GLN A 88 -7.11 8.52 14.18
C GLN A 88 -8.07 9.64 13.73
N GLY A 89 -9.26 9.26 13.27
CA GLY A 89 -10.33 10.18 12.87
C GLY A 89 -10.07 10.98 11.59
N GLN A 90 -8.98 10.73 10.87
CA GLN A 90 -8.77 11.32 9.54
C GLN A 90 -9.51 10.49 8.48
N SER A 91 -10.12 11.17 7.52
CA SER A 91 -10.79 10.55 6.38
C SER A 91 -9.78 10.02 5.35
N TYR A 92 -9.90 8.75 4.99
CA TYR A 92 -9.10 8.10 3.96
C TYR A 92 -10.01 7.54 2.87
N GLU A 93 -9.70 7.85 1.61
CA GLU A 93 -10.44 7.36 0.45
C GLU A 93 -10.11 5.89 0.18
N ILE A 94 -11.13 5.07 -0.04
CA ILE A 94 -11.05 3.75 -0.66
C ILE A 94 -11.84 3.80 -1.96
N ARG A 95 -11.11 3.70 -3.08
CA ARG A 95 -11.70 3.62 -4.42
C ARG A 95 -12.19 2.21 -4.68
N MET A 96 -13.43 2.10 -5.13
CA MET A 96 -14.10 0.84 -5.47
C MET A 96 -14.02 0.67 -6.99
N LEU A 97 -13.30 -0.34 -7.46
CA LEU A 97 -13.05 -0.55 -8.90
C LEU A 97 -13.64 -1.88 -9.35
N ASP A 98 -14.27 -1.84 -10.52
CA ASP A 98 -14.71 -2.99 -11.27
C ASP A 98 -13.68 -3.29 -12.37
N ASN A 99 -13.00 -4.42 -12.25
CA ASN A 99 -11.97 -4.90 -13.19
C ASN A 99 -12.47 -6.11 -14.00
N ARG A 100 -13.77 -6.41 -13.98
CA ARG A 100 -14.37 -7.51 -14.76
C ARG A 100 -14.15 -7.32 -16.25
N LYS A 101 -13.85 -8.41 -16.97
CA LYS A 101 -13.85 -8.39 -18.44
C LYS A 101 -15.29 -8.40 -18.95
N MET A 102 -15.50 -7.96 -20.19
CA MET A 102 -16.82 -8.05 -20.82
C MET A 102 -17.31 -9.50 -20.82
N GLY A 103 -18.50 -9.74 -20.25
CA GLY A 103 -19.07 -11.08 -20.10
C GLY A 103 -18.80 -11.75 -18.75
N ASP A 104 -17.91 -11.21 -17.91
CA ASP A 104 -17.67 -11.73 -16.57
C ASP A 104 -18.77 -11.27 -15.59
N MET A 105 -19.35 -12.24 -14.87
CA MET A 105 -20.45 -12.04 -13.91
C MET A 105 -21.59 -11.19 -14.49
N PRO A 106 -22.28 -11.65 -15.55
CA PRO A 106 -23.36 -10.90 -16.19
C PRO A 106 -24.52 -10.62 -15.21
N GLU A 107 -24.66 -11.39 -14.14
CA GLU A 107 -25.74 -11.26 -13.17
C GLU A 107 -25.73 -9.95 -12.38
N ILE A 108 -24.60 -9.24 -12.32
CA ILE A 108 -24.46 -7.94 -11.62
C ILE A 108 -24.34 -6.76 -12.60
N THR A 109 -24.35 -7.01 -13.92
CA THR A 109 -24.28 -5.93 -14.91
C THR A 109 -25.51 -5.04 -14.82
N GLY A 110 -25.30 -3.74 -14.59
CA GLY A 110 -26.39 -2.77 -14.40
C GLY A 110 -27.11 -2.90 -13.05
N LYS A 111 -26.58 -3.69 -12.11
CA LYS A 111 -27.12 -3.84 -10.76
C LYS A 111 -26.17 -3.24 -9.73
N LEU A 112 -26.75 -2.84 -8.60
CA LEU A 112 -25.98 -2.45 -7.43
C LEU A 112 -25.37 -3.68 -6.77
N VAL A 113 -24.26 -3.47 -6.07
CA VAL A 113 -23.64 -4.45 -5.16
C VAL A 113 -23.52 -3.83 -3.78
N LYS A 114 -23.50 -4.67 -2.75
CA LYS A 114 -23.26 -4.23 -1.37
C LYS A 114 -21.81 -4.47 -1.01
N SER A 115 -21.15 -3.47 -0.44
CA SER A 115 -19.86 -3.67 0.21
C SER A 115 -19.97 -3.43 1.71
N ILE A 116 -19.25 -4.25 2.47
CA ILE A 116 -19.08 -4.08 3.90
C ILE A 116 -17.59 -3.89 4.18
N ILE A 117 -17.24 -2.75 4.78
CA ILE A 117 -15.87 -2.44 5.21
C ILE A 117 -15.78 -2.70 6.71
N ARG A 118 -14.76 -3.45 7.14
CA ARG A 118 -14.51 -3.79 8.53
C ARG A 118 -13.09 -3.48 8.95
N VAL A 119 -12.92 -3.00 10.18
CA VAL A 119 -11.62 -2.96 10.88
C VAL A 119 -11.55 -4.15 11.82
N VAL A 120 -10.63 -5.08 11.57
CA VAL A 120 -10.46 -6.31 12.37
C VAL A 120 -9.04 -6.42 12.88
N PHE A 121 -8.80 -7.20 13.93
CA PHE A 121 -7.44 -7.46 14.39
C PHE A 121 -6.67 -8.31 13.37
N HIS A 122 -5.40 -7.96 13.11
CA HIS A 122 -4.53 -8.84 12.33
C HIS A 122 -3.96 -9.99 13.19
N ASP A 123 -3.70 -9.73 14.48
CA ASP A 123 -3.21 -10.73 15.42
C ASP A 123 -4.29 -11.77 15.75
N ARG A 124 -3.98 -13.05 15.50
CA ARG A 124 -4.90 -14.17 15.67
C ARG A 124 -5.42 -14.33 17.11
N ARG A 125 -4.61 -14.04 18.13
CA ARG A 125 -5.04 -14.11 19.53
C ARG A 125 -6.08 -13.03 19.83
N LEU A 126 -5.87 -11.82 19.30
CA LEU A 126 -6.82 -10.72 19.48
C LEU A 126 -8.12 -10.96 18.72
N GLN A 127 -8.09 -11.63 17.56
CA GLN A 127 -9.30 -12.05 16.84
C GLN A 127 -10.21 -12.95 17.71
N TYR A 128 -9.66 -13.93 18.43
CA TYR A 128 -10.46 -14.78 19.34
C TYR A 128 -11.12 -14.00 20.48
N THR A 129 -10.50 -12.90 20.91
CA THR A 129 -11.02 -12.03 21.96
C THR A 129 -11.62 -10.73 21.43
N GLU A 130 -11.91 -10.65 20.12
CA GLU A 130 -12.23 -9.39 19.45
C GLU A 130 -13.42 -8.70 20.11
N HIS A 131 -14.51 -9.45 20.35
CA HIS A 131 -15.69 -8.93 21.01
C HIS A 131 -15.36 -8.26 22.37
N GLN A 132 -14.53 -8.90 23.19
CA GLN A 132 -14.11 -8.35 24.48
C GLN A 132 -13.24 -7.09 24.31
N GLN A 133 -12.36 -7.06 23.32
CA GLN A 133 -11.52 -5.89 23.03
C GLN A 133 -12.37 -4.69 22.57
N LEU A 134 -13.34 -4.92 21.68
CA LEU A 134 -14.22 -3.89 21.16
C LEU A 134 -15.18 -3.36 22.24
N GLU A 135 -15.76 -4.24 23.07
CA GLU A 135 -16.58 -3.82 24.21
C GLU A 135 -15.75 -3.03 25.24
N GLY A 136 -14.53 -3.45 25.53
CA GLY A 136 -13.61 -2.71 26.39
C GLY A 136 -13.26 -1.32 25.83
N TRP A 137 -13.15 -1.19 24.51
CA TRP A 137 -12.95 0.10 23.85
C TRP A 137 -14.19 0.99 23.95
N LYS A 138 -15.37 0.43 23.68
CA LYS A 138 -16.68 1.10 23.74
C LYS A 138 -16.99 1.63 25.14
N TRP A 139 -16.66 0.88 26.19
CA TRP A 139 -16.93 1.27 27.58
C TRP A 139 -16.30 2.62 27.93
N ASN A 140 -15.12 2.91 27.39
CA ASN A 140 -14.43 4.18 27.62
C ASN A 140 -14.92 5.32 26.70
N ARG A 141 -15.81 5.01 25.75
CA ARG A 141 -16.27 5.87 24.66
C ARG A 141 -17.74 5.61 24.32
N PRO A 142 -18.67 5.88 25.25
CA PRO A 142 -20.08 5.62 25.01
C PRO A 142 -20.58 6.46 23.84
N GLY A 143 -21.09 5.79 22.80
CA GLY A 143 -21.65 6.43 21.60
C GLY A 143 -20.70 6.50 20.41
N ASP A 144 -19.40 6.31 20.62
CA ASP A 144 -18.43 6.32 19.51
C ASP A 144 -18.44 4.98 18.78
N ARG A 145 -18.18 5.04 17.46
CA ARG A 145 -17.92 3.87 16.63
C ARG A 145 -16.43 3.76 16.34
N LEU A 146 -15.95 2.54 16.08
CA LEU A 146 -14.55 2.32 15.69
C LEU A 146 -14.30 2.74 14.24
N LEU A 147 -15.30 2.56 13.38
CA LEU A 147 -15.26 2.82 11.96
C LEU A 147 -16.52 3.56 11.52
N ASP A 148 -16.33 4.70 10.87
CA ASP A 148 -17.38 5.50 10.27
C ASP A 148 -17.10 5.83 8.79
N LEU A 149 -18.16 6.20 8.08
CA LEU A 149 -18.10 6.75 6.73
C LEU A 149 -18.20 8.27 6.79
N ASP A 150 -17.27 8.96 6.13
CA ASP A 150 -17.38 10.37 5.83
C ASP A 150 -18.27 10.53 4.58
N ILE A 151 -19.59 10.52 4.82
CA ILE A 151 -20.60 10.57 3.76
C ILE A 151 -20.45 11.83 2.88
N PRO A 152 -20.23 13.05 3.44
CA PRO A 152 -20.04 14.25 2.62
C PRO A 152 -18.85 14.18 1.65
N MET A 153 -17.77 13.47 2.02
CA MET A 153 -16.61 13.28 1.14
C MET A 153 -16.77 12.10 0.16
N SER A 154 -17.67 11.16 0.46
CA SER A 154 -17.87 9.95 -0.34
C SER A 154 -18.62 10.21 -1.64
N VAL A 155 -18.32 9.41 -2.66
CA VAL A 155 -18.85 9.56 -4.02
C VAL A 155 -19.43 8.23 -4.47
N GLY A 156 -20.67 8.23 -4.98
CA GLY A 156 -21.28 7.05 -5.60
C GLY A 156 -21.69 5.93 -4.64
N ILE A 157 -21.63 6.16 -3.33
CA ILE A 157 -22.19 5.26 -2.30
C ILE A 157 -23.62 5.70 -1.96
N ILE A 158 -24.51 4.72 -1.74
CA ILE A 158 -25.90 4.94 -1.32
C ILE A 158 -26.33 3.89 -0.29
N ASP A 159 -27.49 4.10 0.34
CA ASP A 159 -28.04 3.18 1.36
C ASP A 159 -26.99 2.77 2.40
N THR A 160 -26.32 3.78 2.96
CA THR A 160 -25.28 3.58 3.97
C THR A 160 -25.91 3.09 5.27
N ARG A 161 -25.42 1.97 5.81
CA ARG A 161 -25.94 1.38 7.05
C ARG A 161 -24.82 1.15 8.05
N THR A 162 -25.16 1.32 9.32
CA THR A 162 -24.31 1.01 10.45
C THR A 162 -25.11 0.21 11.46
N ASN A 163 -24.58 -0.94 11.88
CA ASN A 163 -25.20 -1.73 12.93
C ASN A 163 -24.66 -1.25 14.29
N PRO A 164 -25.53 -0.85 15.26
CA PRO A 164 -25.09 -0.43 16.60
C PRO A 164 -24.31 -1.51 17.37
N SER A 165 -24.51 -2.79 17.05
CA SER A 165 -23.78 -3.93 17.65
C SER A 165 -22.44 -4.20 16.96
N GLN A 166 -22.19 -3.66 15.77
CA GLN A 166 -20.94 -3.82 15.02
C GLN A 166 -20.25 -2.46 14.85
N LEU A 167 -19.51 -2.05 15.88
CA LEU A 167 -18.84 -0.75 15.94
C LEU A 167 -17.74 -0.59 14.90
N ASN A 168 -17.19 -1.70 14.42
CA ASN A 168 -16.03 -1.76 13.53
C ASN A 168 -16.40 -2.03 12.07
N ALA A 169 -17.68 -1.91 11.70
CA ALA A 169 -18.19 -2.23 10.37
C ALA A 169 -19.08 -1.10 9.80
N VAL A 170 -19.00 -0.88 8.50
CA VAL A 170 -19.89 0.02 7.75
C VAL A 170 -20.33 -0.66 6.46
N GLU A 171 -21.57 -0.43 6.05
CA GLU A 171 -22.18 -1.04 4.87
C GLU A 171 -22.67 0.05 3.90
N PHE A 172 -22.59 -0.21 2.60
CA PHE A 172 -23.20 0.66 1.59
C PHE A 172 -23.42 -0.10 0.29
N LEU A 173 -24.34 0.42 -0.53
CA LEU A 173 -24.54 -0.01 -1.91
C LEU A 173 -23.78 0.91 -2.86
N TRP A 174 -23.31 0.34 -3.97
CA TRP A 174 -22.68 1.10 -5.04
C TRP A 174 -22.88 0.43 -6.40
N ASP A 175 -22.67 1.20 -7.46
CA ASP A 175 -22.82 0.76 -8.85
C ASP A 175 -21.44 0.49 -9.46
N PRO A 176 -21.10 -0.77 -9.82
CA PRO A 176 -19.81 -1.10 -10.44
C PRO A 176 -19.52 -0.35 -11.74
N ALA A 177 -20.55 0.11 -12.46
CA ALA A 177 -20.38 0.86 -13.71
C ALA A 177 -20.09 2.36 -13.49
N LYS A 178 -20.09 2.84 -12.24
CA LYS A 178 -19.86 4.26 -11.90
C LYS A 178 -18.59 4.41 -11.08
N ARG A 179 -18.04 5.63 -11.11
CA ARG A 179 -16.96 6.01 -10.19
C ARG A 179 -17.51 6.03 -8.76
N THR A 180 -16.96 5.16 -7.91
CA THR A 180 -17.33 5.08 -6.49
C THR A 180 -16.09 5.16 -5.60
N SER A 181 -16.19 5.99 -4.57
CA SER A 181 -15.17 6.16 -3.53
C SER A 181 -15.84 6.27 -2.16
N ALA A 182 -15.46 5.39 -1.22
CA ALA A 182 -15.89 5.46 0.16
C ALA A 182 -14.79 6.11 1.01
N PHE A 183 -15.10 7.18 1.74
CA PHE A 183 -14.18 7.79 2.69
C PHE A 183 -14.45 7.23 4.08
N ILE A 184 -13.43 6.63 4.69
CA ILE A 184 -13.54 6.00 6.01
C ILE A 184 -12.77 6.77 7.07
N GLN A 185 -13.25 6.72 8.31
CA GLN A 185 -12.57 7.24 9.49
C GLN A 185 -12.40 6.12 10.51
N VAL A 186 -11.16 5.90 10.96
CA VAL A 186 -10.85 4.89 12.00
C VAL A 186 -10.57 5.61 13.32
N HIS A 187 -11.36 5.33 14.35
CA HIS A 187 -11.33 6.05 15.62
C HIS A 187 -10.53 5.35 16.72
N CYS A 188 -10.20 4.08 16.57
CA CYS A 188 -9.32 3.39 17.53
C CYS A 188 -7.85 3.56 17.15
N ILE A 189 -6.93 3.60 18.12
CA ILE A 189 -5.48 3.57 17.84
C ILE A 189 -4.85 2.22 18.21
N SER A 190 -3.81 1.84 17.49
CA SER A 190 -3.13 0.54 17.64
C SER A 190 -2.55 0.29 19.04
N THR A 191 -2.20 1.33 19.80
CA THR A 191 -1.65 1.18 21.17
C THR A 191 -2.72 1.05 22.25
N GLU A 192 -4.01 1.16 21.93
CA GLU A 192 -5.08 0.96 22.94
C GLU A 192 -5.30 -0.50 23.29
N PHE A 193 -4.93 -1.39 22.36
CA PHE A 193 -5.12 -2.83 22.48
C PHE A 193 -3.83 -3.55 22.84
N THR A 194 -2.81 -2.82 23.30
CA THR A 194 -1.59 -3.40 23.87
C THR A 194 -1.79 -3.71 25.36
N PRO A 195 -1.16 -4.77 25.90
CA PRO A 195 -1.27 -5.10 27.32
C PRO A 195 -0.87 -3.95 28.24
N ARG A 196 0.19 -3.20 27.89
CA ARG A 196 0.54 -1.96 28.58
C ARG A 196 -0.07 -0.79 27.82
N LYS A 197 -1.20 -0.30 28.32
CA LYS A 197 -1.89 0.89 27.78
C LYS A 197 -1.05 2.18 27.88
N HIS A 198 -0.03 2.19 28.75
CA HIS A 198 0.81 3.35 29.05
C HIS A 198 2.09 3.38 28.21
N GLY A 199 1.96 3.57 26.89
CA GLY A 199 3.08 3.89 25.99
C GLY A 199 4.22 2.87 25.91
N GLY A 200 5.17 3.09 24.99
CA GLY A 200 6.40 2.30 24.87
C GLY A 200 6.27 0.92 24.19
N GLU A 201 5.08 0.34 24.11
CA GLU A 201 4.85 -0.91 23.38
C GLU A 201 4.54 -0.69 21.89
N LYS A 202 4.96 -1.65 21.06
CA LYS A 202 4.61 -1.66 19.63
C LYS A 202 3.09 -1.88 19.51
N GLY A 203 2.37 -0.88 19.02
CA GLY A 203 0.92 -0.99 18.80
C GLY A 203 0.54 -2.18 17.92
N VAL A 204 -0.66 -2.73 18.13
CA VAL A 204 -1.17 -3.89 17.39
C VAL A 204 -1.58 -3.51 15.97
N PRO A 205 -1.26 -4.32 14.95
CA PRO A 205 -1.76 -4.11 13.59
C PRO A 205 -3.24 -4.50 13.46
N PHE A 206 -3.97 -3.77 12.64
CA PHE A 206 -5.32 -4.12 12.21
C PHE A 206 -5.31 -4.50 10.73
N ARG A 207 -6.42 -5.06 10.25
CA ARG A 207 -6.75 -5.12 8.82
C ARG A 207 -7.98 -4.29 8.55
N ILE A 208 -7.96 -3.56 7.43
CA ILE A 208 -9.20 -3.15 6.79
C ILE A 208 -9.57 -4.26 5.81
N GLN A 209 -10.77 -4.80 5.96
CA GLN A 209 -11.33 -5.83 5.09
C GLN A 209 -12.53 -5.25 4.35
N VAL A 210 -12.62 -5.51 3.05
CA VAL A 210 -13.74 -5.14 2.20
C VAL A 210 -14.32 -6.42 1.61
N ASP A 211 -15.58 -6.69 1.93
CA ASP A 211 -16.35 -7.80 1.39
C ASP A 211 -17.47 -7.26 0.50
N THR A 212 -17.60 -7.78 -0.72
CA THR A 212 -18.64 -7.35 -1.68
C THR A 212 -19.58 -8.49 -2.02
N PHE A 213 -20.88 -8.17 -2.08
CA PHE A 213 -21.98 -9.12 -2.23
C PHE A 213 -22.95 -8.69 -3.33
N LYS A 214 -23.49 -9.63 -4.09
CA LYS A 214 -24.64 -9.43 -4.99
C LYS A 214 -25.94 -9.69 -4.26
N GLN A 215 -27.02 -9.20 -4.86
CA GLN A 215 -28.39 -9.48 -4.46
C GLN A 215 -28.76 -10.93 -4.86
N ASN A 216 -29.33 -11.67 -3.94
CA ASN A 216 -29.89 -13.00 -4.16
C ASN A 216 -31.32 -12.92 -4.74
N GLU A 217 -31.95 -14.06 -5.02
CA GLU A 217 -33.30 -14.14 -5.58
C GLU A 217 -34.38 -13.52 -4.68
N ASN A 218 -34.15 -13.49 -3.36
CA ASN A 218 -35.05 -12.90 -2.37
C ASN A 218 -34.87 -11.38 -2.22
N GLY A 219 -33.95 -10.78 -2.98
CA GLY A 219 -33.67 -9.35 -2.91
C GLY A 219 -32.67 -8.96 -1.81
N GLU A 220 -32.03 -9.92 -1.14
CA GLU A 220 -31.06 -9.67 -0.07
C GLU A 220 -29.61 -9.75 -0.57
N TYR A 221 -28.74 -8.87 -0.08
CA TYR A 221 -27.32 -8.86 -0.45
C TYR A 221 -26.50 -9.83 0.42
N THR A 222 -26.65 -11.13 0.17
CA THR A 222 -25.98 -12.21 0.94
C THR A 222 -24.97 -13.00 0.12
N ASP A 223 -25.07 -12.95 -1.21
CA ASP A 223 -24.27 -13.78 -2.09
C ASP A 223 -22.90 -13.14 -2.28
N HIS A 224 -21.88 -13.75 -1.68
CA HIS A 224 -20.51 -13.23 -1.71
C HIS A 224 -19.93 -13.24 -3.13
N LEU A 225 -19.23 -12.16 -3.49
CA LEU A 225 -18.53 -12.00 -4.76
C LEU A 225 -17.01 -11.95 -4.59
N HIS A 226 -16.55 -11.14 -3.64
CA HIS A 226 -15.12 -10.84 -3.50
C HIS A 226 -14.79 -10.32 -2.10
N SER A 227 -13.59 -10.66 -1.63
CA SER A 227 -13.01 -10.14 -0.40
C SER A 227 -11.58 -9.72 -0.67
N ALA A 228 -11.17 -8.58 -0.13
CA ALA A 228 -9.77 -8.18 -0.09
C ALA A 228 -9.49 -7.32 1.14
N SER A 229 -8.23 -7.22 1.52
CA SER A 229 -7.83 -6.52 2.74
C SER A 229 -6.42 -5.95 2.68
N CYS A 230 -6.11 -5.04 3.59
CA CYS A 230 -4.76 -4.52 3.78
C CYS A 230 -4.45 -4.35 5.27
N GLN A 231 -3.18 -4.46 5.65
CA GLN A 231 -2.78 -4.16 7.01
C GLN A 231 -2.66 -2.66 7.24
N ILE A 232 -3.12 -2.22 8.40
CA ILE A 232 -2.99 -0.84 8.83
C ILE A 232 -2.43 -0.75 10.25
N LYS A 233 -1.85 0.41 10.54
CA LYS A 233 -1.53 0.83 11.89
C LYS A 233 -2.05 2.22 12.15
N VAL A 234 -2.88 2.38 13.17
CA VAL A 234 -3.55 3.64 13.46
C VAL A 234 -2.82 4.35 14.59
N PHE A 235 -2.44 5.59 14.33
CA PHE A 235 -1.74 6.47 15.26
C PHE A 235 -2.65 7.59 15.73
N LYS A 236 -2.27 8.26 16.82
CA LYS A 236 -2.85 9.55 17.18
C LYS A 236 -2.69 10.56 16.01
N PRO A 237 -3.51 11.63 15.95
CA PRO A 237 -3.43 12.62 14.88
C PRO A 237 -2.00 13.11 14.63
N LYS A 238 -1.62 13.21 13.34
CA LYS A 238 -0.26 13.51 12.84
C LYS A 238 0.82 12.47 13.19
N GLY A 239 0.46 11.36 13.85
CA GLY A 239 1.37 10.32 14.26
C GLY A 239 1.82 9.45 13.09
N ALA A 240 0.91 9.17 12.15
CA ALA A 240 1.24 8.44 10.92
C ALA A 240 2.24 9.23 10.07
N ASP A 241 2.04 10.55 9.89
CA ASP A 241 2.92 11.40 9.08
C ASP A 241 4.34 11.45 9.65
N ARG A 242 4.46 11.66 10.97
CA ARG A 242 5.76 11.62 11.65
C ARG A 242 6.44 10.27 11.48
N LYS A 243 5.67 9.18 11.59
CA LYS A 243 6.18 7.82 11.47
C LYS A 243 6.65 7.53 10.04
N GLN A 244 5.85 7.88 9.04
CA GLN A 244 6.19 7.74 7.62
C GLN A 244 7.47 8.51 7.28
N LYS A 245 7.57 9.76 7.72
CA LYS A 245 8.78 10.59 7.53
C LYS A 245 10.02 9.96 8.18
N THR A 246 9.89 9.55 9.44
CA THR A 246 11.01 8.93 10.19
C THR A 246 11.46 7.63 9.54
N ASP A 247 10.53 6.79 9.09
CA ASP A 247 10.86 5.53 8.44
C ASP A 247 11.51 5.75 7.08
N ARG A 248 11.05 6.75 6.29
CA ARG A 248 11.69 7.13 5.03
C ARG A 248 13.13 7.63 5.22
N GLU A 249 13.35 8.55 6.15
CA GLU A 249 14.71 9.05 6.47
C GLU A 249 15.65 7.94 6.94
N LYS A 250 15.12 6.94 7.69
CA LYS A 250 15.89 5.76 8.08
C LYS A 250 16.23 4.89 6.88
N MET A 251 15.29 4.71 5.96
CA MET A 251 15.52 3.93 4.74
C MET A 251 16.54 4.60 3.83
N GLU A 252 16.52 5.92 3.69
CA GLU A 252 17.50 6.67 2.87
C GLU A 252 18.94 6.47 3.34
N LYS A 253 19.16 6.42 4.67
CA LYS A 253 20.47 6.22 5.31
C LYS A 253 21.02 4.78 5.20
N ARG A 254 20.19 3.80 4.80
CA ARG A 254 20.64 2.42 4.62
C ARG A 254 21.45 2.24 3.35
N THR A 255 22.36 1.26 3.38
CA THR A 255 23.11 0.84 2.18
C THR A 255 22.18 0.22 1.13
N ALA A 256 22.62 0.16 -0.13
CA ALA A 256 21.84 -0.44 -1.21
C ALA A 256 21.44 -1.89 -0.90
N HIS A 257 22.39 -2.70 -0.43
CA HIS A 257 22.15 -4.09 -0.05
C HIS A 257 21.16 -4.26 1.12
N GLU A 258 21.11 -3.30 2.06
CA GLU A 258 20.11 -3.33 3.12
C GLU A 258 18.72 -2.93 2.63
N LYS A 259 18.62 -2.03 1.65
CA LYS A 259 17.35 -1.58 1.05
C LYS A 259 16.64 -2.72 0.30
N GLU A 260 17.39 -3.60 -0.35
CA GLU A 260 16.87 -4.80 -1.05
C GLU A 260 16.05 -5.75 -0.15
N LYS A 261 16.23 -5.66 1.17
CA LYS A 261 15.48 -6.47 2.15
C LYS A 261 14.06 -5.95 2.41
N TYR A 262 13.73 -4.77 1.90
CA TYR A 262 12.47 -4.07 2.13
C TYR A 262 11.68 -3.89 0.83
N GLN A 263 10.37 -3.76 0.98
CA GLN A 263 9.49 -3.46 -0.13
C GLN A 263 9.63 -2.00 -0.56
N PRO A 264 9.42 -1.70 -1.86
CA PRO A 264 9.21 -0.34 -2.30
C PRO A 264 7.94 0.24 -1.64
N SER A 265 8.00 1.54 -1.35
CA SER A 265 6.86 2.32 -0.88
C SER A 265 6.11 2.89 -2.08
N TYR A 266 4.79 2.86 -2.00
CA TYR A 266 3.87 3.36 -3.02
C TYR A 266 2.95 4.42 -2.42
N ASP A 267 2.45 5.35 -3.23
CA ASP A 267 1.54 6.42 -2.78
C ASP A 267 0.14 5.93 -2.44
N THR A 268 -0.22 4.72 -2.88
CA THR A 268 -1.52 4.09 -2.62
C THR A 268 -1.32 2.66 -2.14
N THR A 269 -2.31 2.15 -1.42
CA THR A 269 -2.33 0.79 -0.89
C THR A 269 -3.40 0.00 -1.62
N ILE A 270 -3.00 -1.07 -2.31
CA ILE A 270 -3.92 -2.01 -2.94
C ILE A 270 -4.34 -3.02 -1.88
N LEU A 271 -5.65 -3.27 -1.77
CA LEU A 271 -6.17 -4.35 -0.94
C LEU A 271 -6.06 -5.66 -1.73
N THR A 272 -5.49 -6.69 -1.09
CA THR A 272 -5.21 -8.02 -1.68
C THR A 272 -6.06 -9.11 -1.07
#